data_AF-A0A7J7EYL9-F1
#
_entry.id   AF-A0A7J7EYL9-F1
#
_cell.length_a   1.000
_cell.length_b   1.000
_cell.length_c   1.000
_cell.angle_alpha   90.00
_cell.angle_beta   90.00
_cell.angle_gamma   90.00
#
_symmetry.space_group_name_H-M   'P 1'
#
loop_
_entity.id
_entity.type
_entity.pdbx_description
1 polymer ?
#
loop_
_entity_poly.entity_id
_entity_poly.type
_entity_poly.pdbx_seq_one_letter_code
_entity_poly.pdbx_strand_id
1 'polypeptide(L)'
;KWVDGGLTNSLPILPIGRTVTISPFSGQLDISPQDKGQLDLYVNIANQDIMLSMANLVRLNHALFPPSKRKMESLFQRGFDDAIQFLLKENWFE
;
A
#
# COMPACT_ATOMS: atom_id res chain seq x y z
N LYS A 1 -16.61 -19.86 7.99
CA LYS A 1 -15.47 -19.27 8.74
C LYS A 1 -15.35 -17.82 8.29
N TRP A 2 -15.21 -16.88 9.22
CA TRP A 2 -15.14 -15.43 8.91
C TRP A 2 -13.69 -14.98 8.97
N VAL A 3 -13.27 -14.20 8.00
CA VAL A 3 -11.91 -13.63 7.89
C VAL A 3 -12.08 -12.12 7.75
N ASP A 4 -11.14 -11.36 8.31
CA ASP A 4 -11.13 -9.91 8.17
C ASP A 4 -11.06 -9.51 6.69
N GLY A 5 -11.81 -8.47 6.31
CA GLY A 5 -11.90 -8.01 4.93
C GLY A 5 -10.53 -7.65 4.34
N GLY A 6 -9.61 -7.11 5.15
CA GLY A 6 -8.26 -6.76 4.72
C GLY A 6 -7.33 -7.96 4.50
N LEU A 7 -7.70 -9.16 4.97
CA LEU A 7 -6.93 -10.40 4.85
C LEU A 7 -7.57 -11.44 3.92
N THR A 8 -8.63 -11.07 3.19
CA THR A 8 -9.35 -12.00 2.31
C THR A 8 -8.93 -11.81 0.84
N ASN A 9 -9.67 -11.01 0.06
CA ASN A 9 -9.31 -10.59 -1.29
C ASN A 9 -9.41 -9.06 -1.34
N SER A 10 -8.30 -8.40 -1.09
CA SER A 10 -8.27 -6.95 -0.87
C SER A 10 -8.12 -6.14 -2.17
N LEU A 11 -7.85 -6.81 -3.30
CA LEU A 11 -7.66 -6.19 -4.61
C LEU A 11 -8.48 -6.93 -5.69
N PRO A 12 -9.80 -6.72 -5.76
CA PRO A 12 -10.58 -7.25 -6.88
C PRO A 12 -10.16 -6.55 -8.18
N ILE A 13 -9.54 -7.31 -9.08
CA ILE A 13 -9.18 -6.83 -10.43
C ILE A 13 -10.40 -7.03 -11.34
N LEU A 14 -10.89 -5.95 -11.92
CA LEU A 14 -12.03 -6.01 -12.82
C LEU A 14 -11.60 -6.55 -14.20
N PRO A 15 -12.46 -7.31 -14.90
CA PRO A 15 -12.11 -7.88 -16.20
C PRO A 15 -12.01 -6.84 -17.33
N ILE A 16 -12.48 -5.61 -17.10
CA ILE A 16 -12.53 -4.53 -18.08
C ILE A 16 -11.94 -3.26 -17.45
N GLY A 17 -11.08 -2.57 -18.19
CA GLY A 17 -10.43 -1.33 -17.76
C GLY A 17 -9.19 -1.58 -16.91
N ARG A 18 -8.56 -0.49 -16.45
CA ARG A 18 -7.43 -0.54 -15.51
C ARG A 18 -7.96 -0.37 -14.09
N THR A 19 -7.76 -1.38 -13.24
CA THR A 19 -7.96 -1.24 -11.79
C THR A 19 -6.71 -0.61 -11.19
N VAL A 20 -6.83 0.61 -10.65
CA VAL A 20 -5.76 1.24 -9.88
C VAL A 20 -5.69 0.60 -8.50
N THR A 21 -4.51 0.10 -8.15
CA THR A 21 -4.27 -0.62 -6.89
C THR A 21 -3.56 0.25 -5.86
N ILE A 22 -3.96 0.12 -4.59
CA ILE A 22 -3.40 0.91 -3.50
C ILE A 22 -3.05 0.01 -2.32
N SER A 23 -1.93 0.31 -1.67
CA SER A 23 -1.55 -0.37 -0.42
C SER A 23 -0.79 0.55 0.53
N PRO A 24 -1.03 0.40 1.85
CA PRO A 24 -0.21 1.06 2.85
C PRO A 24 1.19 0.43 2.96
N PHE A 25 1.45 -0.70 2.29
CA PHE A 25 2.73 -1.40 2.29
C PHE A 25 3.48 -1.16 0.98
N SER A 26 4.80 -1.00 1.07
CA SER A 26 5.65 -0.92 -0.11
C SER A 26 5.61 -2.25 -0.90
N GLY A 27 5.52 -2.18 -2.22
CA GLY A 27 5.31 -3.37 -3.07
C GLY A 27 5.10 -2.99 -4.53
N GLN A 28 4.54 -3.93 -5.31
CA GLN A 28 4.35 -3.75 -6.77
C GLN A 28 3.00 -3.11 -7.17
N LEU A 29 2.42 -2.32 -6.26
CA LEU A 29 1.10 -1.71 -6.47
C LEU A 29 1.22 -0.28 -6.97
N ASP A 30 0.21 0.20 -7.70
CA ASP A 30 0.23 1.50 -8.39
C ASP A 30 0.52 2.66 -7.43
N ILE A 31 -0.14 2.65 -6.26
CA ILE A 31 0.01 3.64 -5.20
C ILE A 31 0.48 2.92 -3.94
N SER A 32 1.76 3.09 -3.60
CA SER A 32 2.35 2.53 -2.38
C SER A 32 3.62 3.30 -1.97
N PRO A 33 4.02 3.22 -0.69
CA PRO A 33 5.25 3.84 -0.22
C PRO A 33 6.48 3.34 -1.00
N GLN A 34 7.33 4.26 -1.45
CA GLN A 34 8.56 3.94 -2.18
C GLN A 34 9.77 3.88 -1.24
N ASP A 35 10.04 2.71 -0.66
CA ASP A 35 11.18 2.53 0.25
C ASP A 35 12.49 2.35 -0.56
N LYS A 36 13.54 3.11 -0.21
CA LYS A 36 14.85 3.04 -0.89
C LYS A 36 15.71 1.91 -0.33
N GLY A 37 16.48 1.25 -1.21
CA GLY A 37 17.62 0.40 -0.82
C GLY A 37 17.25 -0.94 -0.20
N GLN A 38 16.19 -1.58 -0.68
CA GLN A 38 15.71 -2.87 -0.18
C GLN A 38 15.99 -4.00 -1.19
N LEU A 39 16.02 -5.24 -0.69
CA LEU A 39 16.16 -6.44 -1.51
C LEU A 39 14.85 -6.69 -2.27
N ASP A 40 14.92 -7.13 -3.53
CA ASP A 40 13.76 -7.53 -4.35
C ASP A 40 13.15 -8.86 -3.90
N LEU A 41 12.69 -8.92 -2.65
CA LEU A 41 12.00 -10.05 -2.04
C LEU A 41 10.57 -9.64 -1.72
N TYR A 42 9.60 -10.42 -2.22
CA TYR A 42 8.17 -10.12 -2.09
C TYR A 42 7.43 -11.29 -1.46
N VAL A 43 6.38 -10.98 -0.71
CA VAL A 43 5.44 -11.94 -0.13
C VAL A 43 4.04 -11.58 -0.60
N ASN A 44 3.32 -12.56 -1.14
CA ASN A 44 1.93 -12.38 -1.55
C ASN A 44 1.00 -12.56 -0.35
N ILE A 45 0.25 -11.50 0.00
CA ILE A 45 -0.74 -11.50 1.08
C ILE A 45 -2.02 -10.87 0.56
N ALA A 46 -3.15 -11.59 0.64
CA ALA A 46 -4.47 -11.09 0.23
C ALA A 46 -4.50 -10.49 -1.20
N ASN A 47 -3.79 -11.13 -2.14
CA ASN A 47 -3.56 -10.68 -3.52
C ASN A 47 -2.71 -9.40 -3.67
N GLN A 48 -1.88 -9.08 -2.68
CA GLN A 48 -0.93 -7.97 -2.74
C GLN A 48 0.50 -8.50 -2.67
N ASP A 49 1.35 -8.12 -3.63
CA ASP A 49 2.79 -8.41 -3.58
C ASP A 49 3.49 -7.35 -2.73
N ILE A 50 3.69 -7.68 -1.44
CA ILE A 50 4.27 -6.80 -0.44
C ILE A 50 5.77 -7.07 -0.35
N MET A 51 6.59 -6.03 -0.42
CA MET A 51 8.04 -6.15 -0.25
C MET A 51 8.39 -6.55 1.19
N LEU A 52 9.27 -7.54 1.34
CA LEU A 52 9.75 -7.98 2.64
C LEU A 52 10.78 -6.98 3.17
N SER A 53 10.36 -6.16 4.14
CA SER A 53 11.23 -5.15 4.72
C SER A 53 10.87 -4.77 6.15
N MET A 54 11.86 -4.25 6.88
CA MET A 54 11.65 -3.71 8.23
C MET A 54 10.63 -2.57 8.22
N ALA A 55 10.64 -1.75 7.18
CA ALA A 55 9.67 -0.66 7.03
C ALA A 55 8.24 -1.20 6.93
N ASN A 56 8.00 -2.23 6.10
CA ASN A 56 6.69 -2.87 6.01
C ASN A 56 6.28 -3.62 7.28
N LEU A 57 7.23 -4.22 8.01
CA LEU A 57 6.92 -4.82 9.31
C LEU A 57 6.46 -3.77 10.33
N VAL A 58 7.08 -2.58 10.35
CA VAL A 58 6.62 -1.46 11.18
C VAL A 58 5.24 -0.97 10.75
N ARG A 59 4.98 -0.88 9.43
CA ARG A 59 3.64 -0.52 8.92
C ARG A 59 2.58 -1.55 9.28
N LEU A 60 2.92 -2.84 9.30
CA LEU A 60 2.00 -3.91 9.69
C LEU A 60 1.62 -3.78 11.16
N ASN A 61 2.61 -3.51 12.02
CA ASN A 61 2.35 -3.24 13.43
C ASN A 61 1.43 -2.01 13.61
N HIS A 62 1.60 -0.95 12.81
CA HIS A 62 0.71 0.22 12.84
C HIS A 62 -0.70 -0.04 12.29
N ALA A 63 -0.86 -1.00 11.38
CA ALA A 63 -2.17 -1.41 10.88
C ALA A 63 -2.97 -2.22 11.92
N LEU A 64 -2.27 -3.06 12.69
CA LEU A 64 -2.88 -3.86 13.78
C LEU A 64 -3.12 -3.03 15.05
N PHE A 65 -2.19 -2.12 15.35
CA PHE A 65 -2.22 -1.29 16.55
C PHE A 65 -2.05 0.18 16.16
N PRO A 66 -3.13 0.99 16.26
CA PRO A 66 -3.10 2.39 15.87
C PRO A 66 -1.92 3.15 16.52
N PRO A 67 -1.08 3.83 15.73
CA PRO A 67 0.01 4.61 16.27
C PRO A 67 -0.49 5.93 16.86
N SER A 68 0.42 6.77 17.35
CA SER A 68 0.06 8.10 17.85
C SER A 68 -0.63 8.95 16.78
N LYS A 69 -1.49 9.89 17.21
CA LYS A 69 -2.20 10.81 16.31
C LYS A 69 -1.27 11.49 15.30
N ARG A 70 -0.15 12.01 15.78
CA ARG A 70 0.89 12.63 14.93
C ARG A 70 1.43 11.68 13.85
N LYS A 71 1.59 10.40 14.19
CA LYS A 71 2.06 9.39 13.23
C LYS A 71 0.97 9.05 12.20
N MET A 72 -0.29 9.00 12.62
CA MET A 72 -1.43 8.82 11.71
C MET A 72 -1.54 9.99 10.72
N GLU A 73 -1.42 11.23 11.17
CA GLU A 73 -1.39 12.43 10.30
C GLU A 73 -0.25 12.34 9.27
N SER A 74 0.92 11.89 9.70
CA SER A 74 2.06 11.67 8.80
C SER A 74 1.84 10.51 7.81
N LEU A 75 1.08 9.47 8.18
CA LEU A 75 0.70 8.39 7.25
C LEU A 75 -0.31 8.88 6.23
N PHE A 76 -1.30 9.67 6.67
CA PHE A 76 -2.29 10.30 5.79
C PHE A 76 -1.63 11.19 4.75
N GLN A 77 -0.76 12.11 5.16
CA GLN A 77 -0.08 13.00 4.22
C GLN A 77 0.77 12.22 3.21
N ARG A 78 1.49 11.17 3.66
CA ARG A 78 2.27 10.33 2.75
C ARG A 78 1.40 9.59 1.73
N GLY A 79 0.26 9.05 2.15
CA GLY A 79 -0.67 8.39 1.21
C GLY A 79 -1.25 9.39 0.20
N PHE A 80 -1.51 10.62 0.61
CA PHE A 80 -1.88 11.71 -0.31
C PHE A 80 -0.76 11.98 -1.31
N ASP A 81 0.47 12.18 -0.83
CA ASP A 81 1.63 12.46 -1.69
C ASP A 81 1.88 11.29 -2.68
N ASP A 82 1.80 10.04 -2.23
CA ASP A 82 1.95 8.84 -3.07
C ASP A 82 0.89 8.81 -4.19
N ALA A 83 -0.36 9.17 -3.89
CA ALA A 83 -1.43 9.27 -4.89
C ALA A 83 -1.18 10.41 -5.89
N ILE A 84 -0.72 11.57 -5.43
CA ILE A 84 -0.35 12.68 -6.32
C ILE A 84 0.78 12.27 -7.27
N GLN A 85 1.82 11.60 -6.76
CA GLN A 85 2.93 11.12 -7.58
C GLN A 85 2.46 10.13 -8.65
N PHE A 86 1.54 9.22 -8.30
CA PHE A 86 0.92 8.32 -9.27
C PHE A 86 0.15 9.08 -10.36
N LEU A 87 -0.73 10.02 -9.99
CA LEU A 87 -1.52 10.79 -10.96
C LEU A 87 -0.62 11.61 -11.89
N LEU A 88 0.44 12.23 -11.36
CA LEU A 88 1.42 12.96 -12.17
C LEU A 88 2.14 12.03 -13.16
N LYS A 89 2.58 10.85 -12.70
CA LYS A 89 3.24 9.85 -13.55
C LYS A 89 2.36 9.36 -14.70
N GLU A 90 1.06 9.24 -14.47
CA GLU A 90 0.07 8.82 -15.47
C GLU A 90 -0.45 9.97 -16.34
N ASN A 91 -0.04 11.21 -16.09
CA ASN A 91 -0.59 12.43 -16.70
C ASN A 91 -2.10 12.59 -16.46
N TRP A 92 -2.57 12.21 -15.28
CA TRP A 92 -3.98 12.33 -14.84
C TRP A 92 -4.18 13.46 -13.82
N PHE A 93 -3.16 14.26 -13.57
CA PHE A 93 -3.21 15.38 -12.64
C PHE A 93 -3.50 16.68 -13.41
N GLU A 94 -4.62 17.33 -13.09
CA GLU A 94 -5.06 18.62 -13.66
C GLU A 94 -4.63 19.83 -12.80
#